data_AF-G7VV86-F1
#
_entry.id   AF-G7VV86-F1
#
_cell.length_a   1.000
_cell.length_b   1.000
_cell.length_c   1.000
_cell.angle_alpha   90.00
_cell.angle_beta   90.00
_cell.angle_gamma   90.00
#
_symmetry.space_group_name_H-M   'P 1'
#
loop_
_entity.id
_entity.type
_entity.pdbx_description
1 polymer ?
#
loop_
_entity_poly.entity_id
_entity_poly.type
_entity_poly.pdbx_seq_one_letter_code
_entity_poly.pdbx_strand_id
1 'polypeptide(L)'
;MLAWGFVFTIIIHTTDSLSYALRLGGLRARRIGLALTVAGMLLLVSRTSNMAQGPLLGGMVDQAKAAVRAGGADVRLELYMHGVLLAATVGTMIAIILYPTVVRMSARWIVHLEHTGSIPALVRHLMVRSRWKHVGYYMKRPIWFMLTSLFRGAIPSV
;
A
#
# COMPACT_ATOMS: atom_id res chain seq x y z
N MET A 1 5.61 -12.09 -19.64
CA MET A 1 6.51 -11.13 -18.97
C MET A 1 5.82 -9.81 -18.61
N LEU A 2 4.98 -9.23 -19.48
CA LEU A 2 4.30 -7.93 -19.25
C LEU A 2 3.38 -7.91 -18.00
N ALA A 3 2.71 -9.01 -17.68
CA ALA A 3 1.76 -9.07 -16.55
C ALA A 3 2.38 -8.76 -15.17
N TRP A 4 3.66 -9.11 -14.97
CA TRP A 4 4.34 -8.87 -13.70
C TRP A 4 4.54 -7.38 -13.41
N GLY A 5 4.75 -6.56 -14.44
CA GLY A 5 4.88 -5.11 -14.30
C GLY A 5 3.62 -4.49 -13.71
N PHE A 6 2.44 -4.86 -14.22
CA PHE A 6 1.16 -4.35 -13.75
C PHE A 6 0.88 -4.71 -12.28
N VAL A 7 1.21 -5.94 -11.86
CA VAL A 7 1.05 -6.35 -10.46
C VAL A 7 1.92 -5.50 -9.54
N PHE A 8 3.17 -5.25 -9.91
CA PHE A 8 4.04 -4.39 -9.12
C PHE A 8 3.54 -2.94 -9.10
N THR A 9 3.07 -2.39 -10.22
CA THR A 9 2.47 -1.04 -10.26
C THR A 9 1.27 -0.93 -9.32
N ILE A 10 0.36 -1.92 -9.33
CA ILE A 10 -0.78 -1.97 -8.41
C ILE A 10 -0.30 -1.96 -6.96
N ILE A 11 0.66 -2.82 -6.60
CA ILE A 11 1.17 -2.92 -5.23
C ILE A 11 1.83 -1.61 -4.77
N ILE A 12 2.66 -1.00 -5.63
CA ILE A 12 3.35 0.27 -5.36
C ILE A 12 2.32 1.37 -5.10
N HIS A 13 1.36 1.58 -6.01
CA HIS A 13 0.35 2.64 -5.85
C HIS A 13 -0.61 2.39 -4.69
N THR A 14 -0.91 1.12 -4.41
CA THR A 14 -1.69 0.76 -3.23
C THR A 14 -0.93 1.14 -1.96
N THR A 15 0.34 0.77 -1.88
CA THR A 15 1.22 1.00 -0.74
C THR A 15 1.51 2.49 -0.50
N ASP A 16 1.78 3.24 -1.58
CA ASP A 16 1.99 4.68 -1.53
C ASP A 16 0.75 5.41 -0.99
N SER A 17 -0.43 5.01 -1.45
CA SER A 17 -1.70 5.56 -0.96
C SER A 17 -1.97 5.18 0.50
N LEU A 18 -1.66 3.93 0.89
CA LEU A 18 -1.84 3.44 2.27
C LEU A 18 -0.84 4.04 3.27
N SER A 19 0.31 4.54 2.82
CA SER A 19 1.24 5.29 3.67
C SER A 19 0.56 6.51 4.34
N TYR A 20 -0.37 7.16 3.65
CA TYR A 20 -1.17 8.23 4.25
C TYR A 20 -2.12 7.72 5.35
N ALA A 21 -2.72 6.55 5.16
CA ALA A 21 -3.53 5.89 6.20
C ALA A 21 -2.68 5.52 7.43
N LEU A 22 -1.43 5.13 7.23
CA LEU A 22 -0.49 4.83 8.30
C LEU A 22 -0.18 6.06 9.15
N ARG A 23 0.09 7.20 8.50
CA ARG A 23 0.31 8.49 9.17
C ARG A 23 -0.91 8.93 9.96
N LEU A 24 -2.11 8.78 9.39
CA LEU A 24 -3.35 9.12 10.06
C LEU A 24 -3.61 8.23 11.29
N GLY A 25 -3.34 6.92 11.21
CA GLY A 25 -3.44 6.04 12.37
C GLY A 25 -2.41 6.38 13.46
N GLY A 26 -1.20 6.79 13.06
CA GLY A 26 -0.19 7.32 13.96
C GLY A 26 -0.57 8.60 14.69
N LEU A 27 -1.25 9.51 13.98
CA LEU A 27 -1.85 10.70 14.58
C LEU A 27 -2.89 10.32 15.63
N ARG A 28 -3.77 9.35 15.33
CA ARG A 28 -4.75 8.84 16.30
C ARG A 28 -4.10 8.17 17.51
N ALA A 29 -2.98 7.48 17.30
CA ALA A 29 -2.18 6.88 18.37
C ALA A 29 -1.34 7.90 19.16
N ARG A 30 -1.36 9.21 18.80
CA ARG A 30 -0.49 10.26 19.35
C ARG A 30 1.01 9.97 19.22
N ARG A 31 1.40 9.18 18.22
CA ARG A 31 2.76 8.68 17.98
C ARG A 31 3.22 9.03 16.55
N ILE A 32 3.18 10.33 16.23
CA ILE A 32 3.40 10.83 14.86
C ILE A 32 4.83 10.54 14.37
N GLY A 33 5.83 10.65 15.23
CA GLY A 33 7.23 10.35 14.88
C GLY A 33 7.42 8.91 14.42
N LEU A 34 6.92 7.93 15.18
CA LEU A 34 6.97 6.51 14.79
C LEU A 34 6.20 6.25 13.49
N ALA A 35 5.04 6.89 13.32
CA ALA A 35 4.24 6.76 12.12
C ALA A 35 4.95 7.28 10.87
N LEU A 36 5.62 8.43 10.96
CA LEU A 36 6.41 9.01 9.88
C LEU A 36 7.58 8.11 9.51
N THR A 37 8.26 7.53 10.49
CA THR A 37 9.36 6.59 10.24
C THR A 37 8.88 5.33 9.53
N VAL A 38 7.81 4.68 10.03
CA VAL A 38 7.25 3.46 9.41
C VAL A 38 6.73 3.73 8.00
N ALA A 39 5.98 4.82 7.82
CA ALA A 39 5.52 5.24 6.50
C ALA A 39 6.70 5.58 5.56
N GLY A 40 7.76 6.21 6.09
CA GLY A 40 8.97 6.52 5.35
C GLY A 40 9.69 5.27 4.84
N MET A 41 9.89 4.25 5.70
CA MET A 41 10.48 2.97 5.28
C MET A 41 9.63 2.27 4.23
N LEU A 42 8.30 2.26 4.40
CA LEU A 42 7.38 1.67 3.44
C LEU A 42 7.49 2.35 2.06
N LEU A 43 7.51 3.69 2.04
CA LEU A 43 7.68 4.47 0.82
C LEU A 43 9.06 4.29 0.18
N LEU A 44 10.11 4.08 0.97
CA LEU A 44 11.44 3.82 0.44
C LEU A 44 11.42 2.53 -0.39
N VAL A 45 10.88 1.44 0.17
CA VAL A 45 10.74 0.16 -0.55
C VAL A 45 9.90 0.32 -1.82
N SER A 46 8.78 1.05 -1.73
CA SER A 46 7.90 1.33 -2.87
C SER A 46 8.63 2.08 -3.99
N ARG A 47 9.36 3.16 -3.66
CA ARG A 47 10.13 3.93 -4.64
C ARG A 47 11.30 3.15 -5.22
N THR A 48 12.02 2.38 -4.41
CA THR A 48 13.09 1.51 -4.90
C THR A 48 12.55 0.48 -5.88
N SER A 49 11.38 -0.10 -5.59
CA SER A 49 10.70 -1.05 -6.49
C SER A 49 10.28 -0.38 -7.80
N ASN A 50 9.79 0.86 -7.74
CA ASN A 50 9.44 1.64 -8.93
C ASN A 50 10.68 1.96 -9.78
N MET A 51 11.80 2.35 -9.16
CA MET A 51 13.06 2.60 -9.87
C MET A 51 13.59 1.34 -10.55
N ALA A 52 13.43 0.16 -9.92
CA ALA A 52 13.80 -1.12 -10.52
C ALA A 52 12.96 -1.50 -11.75
N GLN A 53 11.75 -0.92 -11.92
CA GLN A 53 10.93 -1.10 -13.13
C GLN A 53 11.44 -0.28 -14.32
N GLY A 54 12.23 0.78 -14.08
CA GLY A 54 12.77 1.66 -15.12
C GLY A 54 13.58 0.93 -16.19
N PRO A 55 14.56 0.08 -15.84
CA PRO A 55 15.32 -0.71 -16.81
C PRO A 55 14.47 -1.69 -17.62
N LEU A 56 13.45 -2.30 -17.00
CA LEU A 56 12.54 -3.23 -17.68
C LEU A 56 11.72 -2.50 -18.75
N LEU A 57 11.22 -1.30 -18.42
CA LEU A 57 10.57 -0.39 -19.36
C LEU A 57 11.53 0.08 -20.46
N GLY A 58 12.77 0.42 -20.11
CA GLY A 58 13.80 0.84 -21.06
C GLY A 58 14.08 -0.22 -22.14
N GLY A 59 14.23 -1.49 -21.73
CA GLY A 59 14.41 -2.60 -22.67
C GLY A 59 13.20 -2.81 -23.61
N MET A 60 11.98 -2.56 -23.14
CA MET A 60 10.78 -2.59 -23.98
C MET A 60 10.75 -1.43 -24.98
N VAL A 61 11.17 -0.23 -24.55
CA VAL A 61 11.26 0.95 -25.41
C VAL A 61 12.32 0.77 -26.50
N ASP A 62 13.47 0.17 -26.18
CA ASP A 62 14.53 -0.08 -27.17
C ASP A 62 14.11 -1.11 -28.22
N GLN A 63 13.40 -2.16 -27.80
CA GLN A 63 12.76 -3.10 -28.74
C GLN A 63 11.74 -2.40 -29.64
N ALA A 64 10.98 -1.46 -29.07
CA ALA A 64 10.00 -0.71 -29.85
C ALA A 64 10.62 0.26 -30.84
N LYS A 65 11.71 0.93 -30.46
CA LYS A 65 12.50 1.77 -31.39
C LYS A 65 13.11 0.94 -32.52
N ALA A 66 13.49 -0.31 -32.27
CA ALA A 66 13.99 -1.21 -33.31
C ALA A 66 12.88 -1.60 -34.30
N ALA A 67 11.66 -1.88 -33.82
CA ALA A 67 10.50 -2.19 -34.67
C ALA A 67 10.05 -0.99 -35.52
N VAL A 68 10.06 0.22 -34.96
CA VAL A 68 9.74 1.46 -35.69
C VAL A 68 10.77 1.76 -36.79
N ARG A 69 12.06 1.52 -36.54
CA ARG A 69 13.11 1.65 -37.57
C ARG A 69 12.96 0.65 -38.71
N ALA A 70 12.31 -0.49 -38.47
CA ALA A 70 11.98 -1.48 -39.50
C ALA A 70 10.69 -1.17 -40.28
N GLY A 71 10.06 -0.01 -40.04
CA GLY A 71 8.87 0.45 -40.79
C GLY A 71 7.52 -0.02 -40.21
N GLY A 72 7.49 -0.63 -39.02
CA GLY A 72 6.26 -1.04 -38.34
C GLY A 72 5.84 -0.08 -37.22
N ALA A 73 4.54 0.15 -37.03
CA ALA A 73 4.03 0.86 -35.85
C ALA A 73 4.00 -0.07 -34.63
N ASP A 74 4.65 0.31 -33.53
CA ASP A 74 4.73 -0.55 -32.34
C ASP A 74 3.57 -0.32 -31.35
N VAL A 75 2.41 -0.88 -31.70
CA VAL A 75 1.17 -0.87 -30.89
C VAL A 75 1.38 -1.48 -29.49
N ARG A 76 2.43 -2.28 -29.28
CA ARG A 76 2.67 -3.01 -28.03
C ARG A 76 3.16 -2.12 -26.89
N LEU A 77 3.97 -1.09 -27.20
CA LEU A 77 4.48 -0.17 -26.19
C LEU A 77 3.39 0.77 -25.68
N GLU A 78 2.58 1.29 -26.59
CA GLU A 78 1.44 2.16 -26.25
C GLU A 78 0.43 1.44 -25.36
N LEU A 79 0.02 0.21 -25.75
CA LEU A 79 -0.89 -0.60 -24.95
C LEU A 79 -0.32 -0.92 -23.57
N TYR A 80 1.00 -1.12 -23.46
CA TYR A 80 1.65 -1.33 -22.16
C TYR A 80 1.61 -0.08 -21.29
N MET A 81 1.90 1.10 -21.81
CA MET A 81 1.85 2.37 -21.05
C MET A 81 0.43 2.68 -20.57
N HIS A 82 -0.57 2.52 -21.44
CA HIS A 82 -1.98 2.64 -21.05
C HIS A 82 -2.36 1.59 -20.00
N GLY A 83 -1.87 0.36 -20.12
CA GLY A 83 -2.05 -0.69 -19.12
C GLY A 83 -1.46 -0.35 -17.76
N VAL A 84 -0.27 0.28 -17.72
CA VAL A 84 0.38 0.74 -16.47
C VAL A 84 -0.45 1.85 -15.81
N LEU A 85 -0.97 2.79 -16.59
CA LEU A 85 -1.87 3.84 -16.08
C LEU A 85 -3.16 3.25 -15.49
N LEU A 86 -3.78 2.31 -16.19
CA LEU A 86 -4.96 1.60 -15.67
C LEU A 86 -4.64 0.82 -14.40
N ALA A 87 -3.50 0.13 -14.36
CA ALA A 87 -3.03 -0.60 -13.18
C ALA A 87 -2.80 0.33 -11.98
N ALA A 88 -2.22 1.51 -12.22
CA ALA A 88 -2.05 2.57 -11.22
C ALA A 88 -3.39 3.02 -10.64
N THR A 89 -4.39 3.29 -11.48
CA THR A 89 -5.74 3.67 -11.05
C THR A 89 -6.43 2.56 -10.26
N VAL A 90 -6.28 1.31 -10.68
CA VAL A 90 -6.83 0.16 -9.93
C VAL A 90 -6.18 0.05 -8.56
N GLY A 91 -4.85 0.23 -8.47
CA GLY A 91 -4.13 0.21 -7.21
C GLY A 91 -4.60 1.29 -6.23
N THR A 92 -4.81 2.52 -6.71
CA THR A 92 -5.34 3.59 -5.84
C THR A 92 -6.78 3.32 -5.41
N MET A 93 -7.61 2.77 -6.28
CA MET A 93 -8.99 2.38 -5.94
C MET A 93 -9.03 1.30 -4.85
N ILE A 94 -8.16 0.29 -4.93
CA ILE A 94 -7.99 -0.72 -3.87
C ILE A 94 -7.57 -0.05 -2.57
N ALA A 95 -6.62 0.88 -2.62
CA ALA A 95 -6.17 1.60 -1.42
C ALA A 95 -7.30 2.40 -0.76
N ILE A 96 -8.18 3.03 -1.52
CA ILE A 96 -9.34 3.77 -1.00
C ILE A 96 -10.26 2.83 -0.22
N ILE A 97 -10.55 1.64 -0.76
CA ILE A 97 -11.39 0.63 -0.10
C ILE A 97 -10.73 0.13 1.19
N LEU A 98 -9.42 -0.11 1.16
CA LEU A 98 -8.66 -0.59 2.32
C LEU A 98 -8.36 0.52 3.34
N TYR A 99 -8.48 1.79 2.94
CA TYR A 99 -8.09 2.95 3.73
C TYR A 99 -8.64 2.93 5.17
N PRO A 100 -9.96 2.82 5.42
CA PRO A 100 -10.48 2.85 6.78
C PRO A 100 -9.99 1.69 7.65
N THR A 101 -9.73 0.53 7.04
CA THR A 101 -9.21 -0.66 7.71
C THR A 101 -7.76 -0.43 8.14
N VAL A 102 -6.93 0.06 7.22
CA VAL A 102 -5.51 0.30 7.48
C VAL A 102 -5.30 1.40 8.51
N VAL A 103 -6.11 2.47 8.51
CA VAL A 103 -6.04 3.52 9.56
C VAL A 103 -6.27 2.94 10.96
N ARG A 104 -7.24 2.03 11.13
CA ARG A 104 -7.51 1.41 12.45
C ARG A 104 -6.43 0.42 12.85
N MET A 105 -5.93 -0.36 11.89
CA MET A 105 -4.87 -1.34 12.14
C MET A 105 -3.55 -0.64 12.48
N SER A 106 -3.18 0.40 11.73
CA SER A 106 -1.93 1.14 11.94
C SER A 106 -1.88 1.80 13.30
N ALA A 107 -2.99 2.36 13.81
CA ALA A 107 -3.04 2.90 15.17
C ALA A 107 -2.65 1.85 16.23
N ARG A 108 -3.17 0.61 16.12
CA ARG A 108 -2.81 -0.48 17.05
C ARG A 108 -1.37 -0.94 16.86
N TRP A 109 -0.93 -1.09 15.61
CA TRP A 109 0.43 -1.52 15.29
C TRP A 109 1.48 -0.53 15.79
N ILE A 110 1.25 0.78 15.62
CA ILE A 110 2.15 1.84 16.06
C ILE A 110 2.26 1.86 17.58
N VAL A 111 1.15 1.67 18.31
CA VAL A 111 1.18 1.54 19.78
C VAL A 111 2.00 0.33 20.20
N HIS A 112 1.80 -0.82 19.54
CA HIS A 112 2.54 -2.04 19.86
C HIS A 112 4.04 -1.93 19.50
N LEU A 113 4.35 -1.22 18.42
CA LEU A 113 5.71 -0.87 18.00
C LEU A 113 6.45 -0.07 19.06
N GLU A 114 5.76 0.89 19.69
CA GLU A 114 6.38 1.68 20.76
C GLU A 114 6.74 0.83 21.97
N HIS A 115 5.83 -0.03 22.43
CA HIS A 115 6.11 -0.91 23.58
C HIS A 115 7.24 -1.92 23.30
N THR A 116 7.38 -2.34 22.05
CA THR A 116 8.45 -3.27 21.63
C THR A 116 9.79 -2.53 21.41
N GLY A 117 9.77 -1.21 21.26
CA GLY A 117 10.94 -0.34 21.09
C GLY A 117 11.72 -0.51 19.78
N SER A 118 11.57 -1.62 19.04
CA SER A 118 12.21 -1.81 17.74
C SER A 118 11.33 -2.53 16.72
N ILE A 119 11.34 -1.97 15.50
CA ILE A 119 10.63 -2.45 14.32
C ILE A 119 11.08 -3.86 13.90
N PRO A 120 12.39 -4.19 13.91
CA PRO A 120 12.87 -5.54 13.57
C PRO A 120 12.52 -6.58 14.63
N ALA A 121 12.53 -6.23 15.92
CA ALA A 121 12.09 -7.15 16.97
C ALA A 121 10.58 -7.40 16.89
N LEU A 122 9.77 -6.39 16.52
CA LEU A 122 8.34 -6.59 16.28
C LEU A 122 8.07 -7.54 15.11
N VAL A 123 8.74 -7.35 13.97
CA VAL A 123 8.63 -8.28 12.81
C VAL A 123 9.06 -9.69 13.20
N ARG A 124 10.15 -9.82 13.96
CA ARG A 124 10.63 -11.12 14.49
C ARG A 124 9.63 -11.78 15.43
N HIS A 125 8.91 -11.01 16.24
CA HIS A 125 7.86 -11.51 17.14
C HIS A 125 6.57 -11.92 16.40
N LEU A 126 6.23 -11.25 15.28
CA LEU A 126 5.07 -11.57 14.43
C LEU A 126 5.32 -12.76 13.49
N MET A 127 6.57 -13.05 13.12
CA MET A 127 6.94 -14.21 12.28
C MET A 127 6.98 -15.55 13.05
N VAL A 128 6.70 -15.56 14.35
CA VAL A 128 6.57 -16.82 15.11
C VAL A 128 5.23 -17.47 14.77
N ARG A 129 5.29 -18.49 13.90
CA ARG A 129 4.22 -19.34 13.33
C ARG A 129 3.20 -19.93 14.33
N SER A 130 3.45 -19.80 15.64
CA SER A 130 2.66 -20.42 16.72
C SER A 130 1.31 -19.72 17.02
N ARG A 131 1.08 -18.46 16.60
CA ARG A 131 -0.13 -17.69 16.98
C ARG A 131 -1.17 -17.38 15.89
N TRP A 132 -1.04 -17.96 14.70
CA TRP A 132 -2.03 -17.78 13.61
C TRP A 132 -3.36 -18.53 13.82
N LYS A 133 -3.52 -19.30 14.91
CA LYS A 133 -4.70 -20.15 15.13
C LYS A 133 -5.96 -19.41 15.62
N HIS A 134 -5.88 -18.12 16.00
CA HIS A 134 -7.02 -17.38 16.59
C HIS A 134 -7.42 -16.08 15.87
N VAL A 135 -6.85 -15.80 14.70
CA VAL A 135 -7.12 -14.55 13.95
C VAL A 135 -8.58 -14.46 13.48
N GLY A 136 -9.25 -15.61 13.26
CA GLY A 136 -10.65 -15.66 12.83
C GLY A 136 -11.67 -15.15 13.85
N TYR A 137 -11.33 -15.07 15.14
CA TYR A 137 -12.29 -14.73 16.20
C TYR A 137 -12.57 -13.22 16.36
N TYR A 138 -11.75 -12.36 15.73
CA TYR A 138 -11.85 -10.90 15.89
C TYR A 138 -12.53 -10.16 14.72
N MET A 139 -13.11 -10.90 13.77
CA MET A 139 -13.81 -10.31 12.63
C MET A 139 -15.21 -9.81 13.04
N LYS A 140 -15.33 -8.56 13.48
CA LYS A 140 -16.64 -7.90 13.70
C LYS A 140 -16.99 -7.00 12.51
N ARG A 141 -18.20 -7.19 11.96
CA ARG A 141 -18.75 -6.41 10.85
C ARG A 141 -19.18 -5.00 11.31
N PRO A 142 -19.01 -3.97 10.46
CA PRO A 142 -19.39 -2.60 10.80
C PRO A 142 -20.92 -2.45 10.88
N ILE A 143 -21.41 -1.82 11.95
CA ILE A 143 -22.84 -1.55 12.17
C ILE A 143 -23.16 -0.12 11.70
N TRP A 144 -24.29 0.03 11.01
CA TRP A 144 -24.75 1.28 10.40
C TRP A 144 -24.91 2.46 11.37
N PHE A 145 -25.02 2.19 12.68
CA PHE A 145 -25.12 3.20 13.74
C PHE A 145 -23.86 4.07 13.91
N MET A 146 -22.68 3.61 13.44
CA MET A 146 -21.45 4.42 13.47
C MET A 146 -21.44 5.55 12.42
N LEU A 147 -22.27 5.48 11.38
CA LEU A 147 -22.39 6.56 10.40
C LEU A 147 -23.18 7.76 10.96
N THR A 148 -24.14 7.52 11.84
CA THR A 148 -24.98 8.58 12.42
C THR A 148 -24.30 9.35 13.54
N SER A 149 -23.29 8.78 14.22
CA SER A 149 -22.49 9.49 15.23
C SER A 149 -21.49 10.47 14.63
N LEU A 150 -21.12 10.30 13.35
CA LEU A 150 -20.21 11.21 12.64
C LEU A 150 -20.83 12.59 12.42
N PHE A 151 -22.15 12.66 12.21
CA PHE A 151 -22.87 13.91 11.94
C PHE A 151 -23.18 14.75 13.19
N ARG A 152 -23.10 14.18 14.40
CA ARG A 152 -23.43 14.90 15.65
C ARG A 152 -22.20 15.35 16.45
N GLY A 153 -20.98 15.13 15.96
CA GLY A 153 -19.76 15.56 16.63
C GLY A 153 -19.52 14.93 18.02
N ALA A 154 -20.29 13.92 18.40
CA ALA A 154 -20.12 13.23 19.68
C ALA A 154 -19.06 12.14 19.52
N ILE A 155 -17.93 12.30 20.23
CA ILE A 155 -16.86 11.32 20.31
C ILE A 155 -17.41 10.11 21.09
N PRO A 156 -17.54 8.92 20.48
CA PRO A 156 -17.95 7.74 21.23
C PRO A 156 -16.81 7.35 22.17
N SER A 157 -17.08 7.32 23.47
CA SER A 157 -16.31 6.48 24.39
C SER A 157 -16.71 5.03 24.09
N VAL A 158 -15.79 4.29 23.46
CA VAL A 158 -15.42 2.87 23.66
C VAL A 158 -14.61 2.41 22.45
#